data_AF-A0A117LU21-F1
#
_entry.id   AF-A0A117LU21-F1
#
_cell.length_a   1.000
_cell.length_b   1.000
_cell.length_c   1.000
_cell.angle_alpha   90.00
_cell.angle_beta   90.00
_cell.angle_gamma   90.00
#
_symmetry.space_group_name_H-M   'P 1'
#
loop_
_entity.id
_entity.type
_entity.pdbx_description
1 polymer ?
#
loop_
_entity_poly.entity_id
_entity_poly.type
_entity_poly.pdbx_seq_one_letter_code
_entity_poly.pdbx_strand_id
1 'polypeptide(L)'
;MAYQIVKWTGRMAAVLSGDVDSIIITGGIAHDSRFMVPWLTEKLSFIAPISVVPGGNEELSLAMACSRVLEGIEKAKEYRRAE
;
A
#
# COMPACT_ATOMS: atom_id res chain seq x y z
N MET A 1 -16.73 -7.30 2.05
CA MET A 1 -15.51 -6.46 2.01
C MET A 1 -14.48 -6.99 1.01
N ALA A 2 -13.94 -8.21 1.18
CA ALA A 2 -12.92 -8.79 0.29
C ALA A 2 -13.23 -8.65 -1.21
N TYR A 3 -14.46 -8.98 -1.64
CA TYR A 3 -14.90 -8.87 -3.03
C TYR A 3 -14.69 -7.47 -3.65
N GLN A 4 -14.97 -6.40 -2.89
CA GLN A 4 -14.80 -5.04 -3.41
C GLN A 4 -13.32 -4.65 -3.47
N ILE A 5 -12.52 -5.10 -2.49
CA ILE A 5 -11.06 -4.90 -2.51
C ILE A 5 -10.47 -5.59 -3.75
N VAL A 6 -10.85 -6.85 -4.03
CA VAL A 6 -10.41 -7.59 -5.22
C VAL A 6 -10.73 -6.83 -6.51
N LYS A 7 -11.97 -6.33 -6.64
CA LYS A 7 -12.37 -5.54 -7.82
C LYS A 7 -11.55 -4.26 -7.98
N TRP A 8 -11.23 -3.58 -6.88
CA TRP A 8 -10.42 -2.37 -6.92
C TRP A 8 -8.96 -2.67 -7.27
N THR A 9 -8.38 -3.72 -6.70
CA THR A 9 -7.04 -4.17 -7.09
C THR A 9 -6.98 -4.55 -8.56
N GLY A 10 -7.98 -5.29 -9.08
CA GLY A 10 -8.08 -5.61 -10.51
C GLY A 10 -8.22 -4.36 -11.39
N ARG A 11 -8.94 -3.33 -10.94
CA ARG A 11 -9.02 -2.04 -11.64
C ARG A 11 -7.65 -1.36 -11.70
N MET A 12 -6.87 -1.38 -10.61
CA MET A 12 -5.54 -0.78 -10.59
C MET A 12 -4.54 -1.59 -11.42
N ALA A 13 -4.65 -2.91 -11.42
CA ALA A 13 -3.85 -3.76 -12.31
C ALA A 13 -4.09 -3.39 -13.78
N ALA A 14 -5.34 -3.12 -14.18
CA ALA A 14 -5.65 -2.67 -15.54
C ALA A 14 -5.03 -1.29 -15.87
N VAL A 15 -4.95 -0.37 -14.91
CA VAL A 15 -4.25 0.93 -15.09
C VAL A 15 -2.76 0.71 -15.39
N LEU A 16 -2.16 -0.30 -14.76
CA LEU A 16 -0.78 -0.71 -14.98
C LEU A 16 -0.61 -1.67 -16.18
N SER A 17 -1.64 -1.83 -17.01
CA SER A 17 -1.64 -2.77 -18.15
C SER A 17 -1.31 -4.22 -17.78
N GLY A 18 -1.60 -4.62 -16.53
CA GLY A 18 -1.25 -5.92 -15.98
C GLY A 18 0.22 -6.07 -15.58
N ASP A 19 1.06 -5.06 -15.80
CA ASP A 19 2.47 -5.05 -15.40
C ASP A 19 2.59 -4.66 -13.92
N VAL A 20 2.38 -5.65 -13.05
CA VAL A 20 2.34 -5.48 -11.60
C VAL A 20 3.44 -6.32 -10.96
N ASP A 21 4.43 -5.67 -10.36
CA ASP A 21 5.52 -6.38 -9.68
C ASP A 21 5.04 -7.13 -8.43
N SER A 22 4.14 -6.51 -7.66
CA SER A 22 3.65 -7.04 -6.39
C SER A 22 2.36 -6.35 -5.94
N ILE A 23 1.53 -7.08 -5.21
CA ILE A 23 0.38 -6.55 -4.49
C ILE A 23 0.67 -6.59 -2.98
N ILE A 24 0.62 -5.44 -2.33
CA ILE A 24 0.86 -5.31 -0.89
C ILE A 24 -0.46 -5.21 -0.15
N ILE A 25 -0.71 -6.12 0.79
CA ILE A 25 -1.85 -6.05 1.73
C ILE A 25 -1.31 -5.50 3.05
N THR A 26 -1.70 -4.27 3.38
CA THR A 26 -1.27 -3.56 4.61
C THR A 26 -2.46 -2.99 5.39
N GLY A 27 -2.20 -2.23 6.46
CA GLY A 27 -3.21 -1.71 7.37
C GLY A 27 -3.77 -2.78 8.31
N GLY A 28 -4.75 -2.39 9.13
CA GLY A 28 -5.31 -3.29 10.16
C GLY A 28 -5.91 -4.59 9.61
N ILE A 29 -6.44 -4.57 8.39
CA ILE A 29 -7.07 -5.74 7.74
C ILE A 29 -6.08 -6.89 7.47
N ALA A 30 -4.81 -6.56 7.30
CA ALA A 30 -3.76 -7.53 7.05
C ALA A 30 -3.42 -8.39 8.30
N HIS A 31 -3.92 -8.05 9.49
CA HIS A 31 -3.83 -8.92 10.66
C HIS A 31 -4.80 -10.12 10.60
N ASP A 32 -5.88 -10.04 9.83
CA ASP A 32 -6.81 -11.16 9.66
C ASP A 32 -6.24 -12.17 8.64
N SER A 33 -5.38 -13.04 9.16
CA SER A 33 -4.78 -14.16 8.45
C SER A 33 -5.73 -15.34 8.26
N ARG A 34 -6.92 -15.31 8.86
CA ARG A 34 -7.87 -16.43 8.83
C ARG A 34 -8.84 -16.32 7.66
N PHE A 35 -9.29 -15.11 7.35
CA PHE A 35 -10.29 -14.90 6.30
C PHE A 35 -9.86 -13.87 5.27
N MET A 36 -9.61 -12.63 5.70
CA MET A 36 -9.36 -11.53 4.75
C MET A 36 -8.12 -11.75 3.91
N VAL A 37 -6.96 -12.03 4.50
CA VAL A 37 -5.73 -12.27 3.75
C VAL A 37 -5.89 -13.48 2.81
N PRO A 38 -6.35 -14.67 3.26
CA PRO A 38 -6.57 -15.81 2.36
C PRO A 38 -7.50 -15.52 1.18
N TRP A 39 -8.64 -14.86 1.41
CA TRP A 39 -9.58 -14.54 0.34
C TRP A 39 -9.02 -13.54 -0.69
N LEU A 40 -8.28 -12.54 -0.23
CA LEU A 40 -7.61 -11.60 -1.13
C LEU A 40 -6.51 -12.32 -1.91
N THR A 41 -5.71 -13.15 -1.24
CA THR A 41 -4.63 -13.91 -1.87
C THR A 41 -5.15 -14.84 -2.95
N GLU A 42 -6.15 -15.67 -2.64
CA GLU A 42 -6.76 -16.61 -3.60
C GLU A 42 -7.19 -15.90 -4.89
N LYS A 43 -7.76 -14.71 -4.79
CA LYS A 43 -8.35 -14.00 -5.93
C LYS A 43 -7.40 -13.07 -6.66
N LEU A 44 -6.26 -12.70 -6.07
CA LEU A 44 -5.35 -11.69 -6.61
C LEU A 44 -3.99 -12.26 -7.03
N SER A 45 -3.61 -13.46 -6.58
CA SER A 45 -2.31 -14.07 -6.91
C SER A 45 -2.09 -14.34 -8.40
N PHE A 46 -3.14 -14.35 -9.22
CA PHE A 46 -2.99 -14.46 -10.68
C PHE A 46 -2.45 -13.19 -11.33
N ILE A 47 -2.56 -12.04 -10.65
CA ILE A 47 -2.09 -10.74 -11.13
C ILE A 47 -0.60 -10.58 -10.84
N ALA A 48 -0.20 -10.82 -9.59
CA ALA A 48 1.16 -10.63 -9.12
C ALA A 48 1.40 -11.35 -7.78
N PRO A 49 2.66 -11.57 -7.36
CA PRO A 49 3.00 -12.01 -6.01
C PRO A 49 2.40 -11.09 -4.94
N ILE A 50 2.03 -11.68 -3.80
CA ILE A 50 1.38 -10.95 -2.70
C ILE A 50 2.29 -10.92 -1.49
N SER A 51 2.49 -9.71 -0.95
CA SER A 51 3.19 -9.48 0.31
C SER A 51 2.24 -8.92 1.36
N VAL A 52 2.28 -9.46 2.57
CA VAL A 52 1.42 -9.03 3.67
C VAL A 52 2.27 -8.27 4.67
N VAL A 53 1.95 -6.99 4.89
CA VAL A 53 2.66 -6.10 5.81
C VAL A 53 1.64 -5.51 6.79
N PRO A 54 1.32 -6.21 7.88
CA PRO A 54 0.22 -5.81 8.76
C PRO A 54 0.43 -4.47 9.46
N GLY A 55 -0.66 -3.72 9.62
CA GLY A 55 -0.68 -2.48 10.38
C GLY A 55 -0.11 -1.28 9.61
N GLY A 56 0.39 -0.31 10.36
CA GLY A 56 1.05 0.90 9.90
C GLY A 56 2.24 1.19 10.80
N ASN A 57 3.08 2.15 10.40
CA ASN A 57 4.15 2.66 11.25
C ASN A 57 4.25 4.17 11.05
N GLU A 58 3.16 4.85 11.39
CA GLU A 58 2.91 6.26 11.10
C GLU A 58 3.95 7.16 11.78
N GLU A 59 4.20 6.98 13.08
CA GLU A 59 5.16 7.78 13.85
C GLU A 59 6.58 7.61 13.32
N LEU A 60 7.00 6.38 13.00
CA LEU A 60 8.30 6.14 12.40
C LEU A 60 8.37 6.73 10.99
N SER A 61 7.31 6.61 10.19
CA SER A 61 7.26 7.18 8.84
C SER A 61 7.41 8.70 8.86
N LEU A 62 6.79 9.37 9.83
CA LEU A 62 6.95 10.81 10.08
C LEU A 62 8.37 11.15 10.51
N ALA A 63 8.92 10.42 11.48
CA ALA A 63 10.29 10.65 11.96
C ALA A 63 11.34 10.46 10.85
N MET A 64 11.21 9.40 10.04
CA MET A 64 12.09 9.12 8.91
C MET A 64 11.95 10.19 7.82
N ALA A 65 10.75 10.68 7.54
CA ALA A 65 10.56 11.78 6.58
C ALA A 65 11.27 13.05 7.04
N CYS A 66 11.15 13.41 8.32
CA CYS A 66 11.89 14.54 8.89
C CYS A 66 13.42 14.32 8.85
N SER A 67 13.91 13.14 9.23
CA SER A 67 15.35 12.81 9.20
C SER A 67 15.93 12.97 7.79
N ARG A 68 15.25 12.49 6.74
CA ARG A 68 15.72 12.68 5.35
C ARG A 68 15.85 14.15 4.95
N VAL A 69 14.98 15.02 5.45
CA VAL A 69 15.09 16.47 5.22
C VAL A 69 16.28 17.06 5.98
N LEU A 70 16.45 16.70 7.25
CA LEU A 70 17.54 17.19 8.09
C LEU A 70 18.92 16.72 7.59
N GLU A 71 19.00 15.53 6.99
CA GLU A 71 20.20 14.95 6.39
C GLU A 71 20.47 15.45 4.96
N GLY A 72 19.57 16.25 4.38
CA GLY A 72 19.72 16.78 3.02
C GLY A 72 19.44 15.77 1.90
N ILE A 73 18.88 14.59 2.21
CA ILE A 73 18.47 13.56 1.24
C ILE A 73 17.20 13.99 0.49
N GLU A 74 16.27 14.65 1.18
CA GLU A 74 14.99 15.10 0.64
C GLU A 74 14.82 16.62 0.84
N LYS A 75 14.25 17.33 -0.16
CA LYS A 75 13.92 18.75 -0.02
C LYS A 75 12.54 18.93 0.58
N ALA A 76 12.43 19.70 1.66
CA ALA A 76 11.15 20.11 2.20
C ALA A 76 10.31 20.86 1.15
N LYS A 77 9.03 20.52 1.07
CA LYS A 77 8.07 21.20 0.17
C LYS A 77 7.40 22.37 0.89
N GLU A 78 7.24 23.47 0.18
CA GLU A 78 6.49 24.62 0.67
C GLU A 78 5.01 24.49 0.28
N TYR A 79 4.13 24.38 1.27
CA TYR A 79 2.69 24.41 1.03
C TYR A 79 2.22 25.86 0.93
N ARG A 80 1.95 26.33 -0.30
CA ARG A 80 1.34 27.64 -0.54
C ARG A 80 -0.17 27.51 -0.50
N ARG A 81 -0.85 28.45 0.17
CA ARG A 81 -2.30 28.57 0.06
C ARG A 81 -2.64 29.01 -1.35
N ALA A 82 -3.61 28.33 -1.99
CA ALA A 82 -4.23 28.88 -3.18
C ALA A 82 -5.01 30.13 -2.78
N GLU A 83 -4.76 31.26 -3.45
CA GLU A 83 -5.57 32.48 -3.37
C GLU A 83 -6.94 32.27 -4.03
#